data_AF-A0AAW1NBI8-F1
#
_entry.id   AF-A0AAW1NBI8-F1
#
_cell.length_a   1.000
_cell.length_b   1.000
_cell.length_c   1.000
_cell.angle_alpha   90.00
_cell.angle_beta   90.00
_cell.angle_gamma   90.00
#
_symmetry.space_group_name_H-M   'P 1'
#
loop_
_entity.id
_entity.type
_entity.pdbx_description
1 polymer ?
#
loop_
_entity_poly.entity_id
_entity_poly.type
_entity_poly.pdbx_seq_one_letter_code
_entity_poly.pdbx_strand_id
1 'polypeptide(L)'
;MNNNKTTYIYLLLILAYFTQVCVSIPNLSLDLDTPPRKSAYNKVINDVRNSVKGKPEYDGIPMMSAPSKPFTYIVLTLLAKRGADVSLSVAINKTNLYIVGYADESTRKAFFFDDSKDAEASIFPGRVQLMKVILKIGGGYGDLEKVSNLKRANMKLTLDNVKSSLLLIQGKAGDESGFDKDQASFLMYAIQAFSEGARFKYVQNKFNGNVPGSQPDYKVSSLENSWQPISKGVKMATKRKLPTPLVLAYPIGSRWQVATVDEIKPDIGMLLYVI
;
A
#
# COMPACT_ATOMS: atom_id res chain seq x y z
N MET A 1 -54.57 21.08 -19.74
CA MET A 1 -53.76 20.97 -18.51
C MET A 1 -53.34 19.51 -18.31
N ASN A 2 -52.17 19.07 -18.78
CA ASN A 2 -51.56 17.79 -18.34
C ASN A 2 -50.11 17.52 -18.82
N ASN A 3 -49.45 18.43 -19.54
CA ASN A 3 -48.11 18.17 -20.09
C ASN A 3 -46.92 18.55 -19.18
N ASN A 4 -47.16 19.10 -17.98
CA ASN A 4 -46.07 19.56 -17.12
C ASN A 4 -45.61 18.54 -16.06
N LYS A 5 -46.34 17.45 -15.80
CA LYS A 5 -45.89 16.47 -14.79
C LYS A 5 -44.87 15.46 -15.35
N THR A 6 -45.02 15.07 -16.61
CA THR A 6 -44.18 14.05 -17.25
C THR A 6 -42.75 14.57 -17.47
N THR A 7 -42.59 15.83 -17.89
CA THR A 7 -41.28 16.44 -18.16
C THR A 7 -40.42 16.59 -16.90
N TYR A 8 -41.02 16.90 -15.74
CA TYR A 8 -40.29 17.00 -14.47
C TYR A 8 -39.81 15.64 -13.95
N ILE A 9 -40.56 14.57 -14.21
CA ILE A 9 -40.16 13.21 -13.81
C ILE A 9 -38.95 12.73 -14.63
N TYR A 10 -38.91 13.01 -15.94
CA TYR A 10 -37.73 12.70 -16.76
C TYR A 10 -36.51 13.57 -16.38
N LEU A 11 -36.69 14.84 -16.03
CA LEU A 11 -35.60 15.70 -15.58
C LEU A 11 -35.00 15.21 -14.24
N LEU A 12 -35.84 14.75 -13.30
CA LEU A 12 -35.40 14.19 -12.02
C LEU A 12 -34.72 12.81 -12.18
N LEU A 13 -35.18 11.97 -13.11
CA LEU A 13 -34.53 10.70 -13.43
C LEU A 13 -33.17 10.87 -14.12
N ILE A 14 -33.01 11.90 -14.96
CA ILE A 14 -31.72 12.24 -15.58
C ILE A 14 -30.75 12.86 -14.55
N LEU A 15 -31.24 13.68 -13.61
CA LEU A 15 -30.42 14.18 -12.51
C LEU A 15 -29.99 13.05 -11.54
N ALA A 16 -30.87 12.06 -11.31
CA ALA A 16 -30.56 10.88 -10.50
C ALA A 16 -29.60 9.90 -11.20
N TYR A 17 -29.51 9.92 -12.54
CA TYR A 17 -28.52 9.14 -13.27
C TYR A 17 -27.10 9.74 -13.19
N PHE A 18 -26.99 11.03 -12.86
CA PHE A 18 -25.71 11.72 -12.67
C PHE A 18 -25.24 11.80 -11.21
N THR A 19 -26.00 11.28 -10.25
CA THR A 19 -25.42 10.95 -8.94
C THR A 19 -24.63 9.65 -9.08
N GLN A 20 -23.52 9.70 -9.82
CA GLN A 20 -22.42 8.81 -9.51
C GLN A 20 -22.19 8.98 -8.01
N VAL A 21 -22.43 7.91 -7.25
CA VAL A 21 -21.94 7.81 -5.89
C VAL A 21 -20.45 8.07 -6.01
N CYS A 22 -20.03 9.29 -5.73
CA CYS A 22 -18.64 9.63 -5.55
C CYS A 22 -18.26 8.86 -4.30
N VAL A 23 -17.82 7.61 -4.48
CA VAL A 23 -17.20 6.85 -3.41
C VAL A 23 -15.99 7.68 -3.05
N SER A 24 -16.08 8.38 -1.92
CA SER A 24 -14.95 9.15 -1.41
C SER A 24 -13.85 8.15 -1.12
N ILE A 25 -12.85 8.12 -2.00
CA ILE A 25 -11.63 7.39 -1.69
C ILE A 25 -11.05 8.06 -0.45
N PRO A 26 -10.71 7.32 0.61
CA PRO A 26 -9.90 7.88 1.69
C PRO A 26 -8.62 8.43 1.06
N ASN A 27 -8.51 9.76 0.99
CA ASN A 27 -7.34 10.44 0.45
C ASN A 27 -6.44 10.76 1.64
N LEU A 28 -5.42 9.94 1.83
CA LEU A 28 -4.40 10.14 2.84
C LEU A 28 -3.27 10.96 2.24
N SER A 29 -2.54 11.69 3.07
CA SER A 29 -1.33 12.38 2.63
C SER A 29 -0.18 12.24 3.62
N LEU A 30 1.04 12.22 3.09
CA LEU A 30 2.27 12.27 3.86
C LEU A 30 3.20 13.32 3.26
N ASP A 31 3.53 14.32 4.07
CA ASP A 31 4.61 15.27 3.76
C ASP A 31 5.96 14.66 4.19
N LEU A 32 6.86 14.48 3.21
CA LEU A 32 8.18 13.89 3.40
C LEU A 32 9.27 14.92 3.76
N ASP A 33 8.95 16.20 3.73
CA ASP A 33 9.84 17.33 4.01
C ASP A 33 9.61 17.91 5.40
N THR A 34 8.35 18.03 5.83
CA THR A 34 8.00 18.75 7.06
C THR A 34 8.17 17.89 8.32
N PRO A 35 9.03 18.27 9.29
CA PRO A 35 9.10 17.61 10.58
C PRO A 35 7.87 17.94 11.45
N PRO A 36 7.45 17.05 12.38
CA PRO A 36 8.05 15.74 12.69
C PRO A 36 7.59 14.60 11.75
N ARG A 37 8.52 14.08 10.93
CA ARG A 37 8.25 13.06 9.90
C ARG A 37 7.84 11.69 10.47
N LYS A 38 8.40 11.32 11.63
CA LYS A 38 8.13 10.04 12.30
C LYS A 38 6.69 9.91 12.78
N SER A 39 6.15 10.93 13.45
CA SER A 39 4.76 10.91 13.92
C SER A 39 3.78 11.01 12.75
N ALA A 40 4.09 11.81 11.72
CA ALA A 40 3.31 11.86 10.49
C ALA A 40 3.24 10.49 9.80
N TYR A 41 4.37 9.80 9.63
CA TYR A 41 4.40 8.45 9.07
C TYR A 41 3.60 7.46 9.92
N ASN A 42 3.76 7.48 11.25
CA ASN A 42 2.99 6.63 12.15
C ASN A 42 1.49 6.86 12.03
N LYS A 43 1.08 8.13 11.91
CA LYS A 43 -0.33 8.50 11.70
C LYS A 43 -0.84 7.90 10.40
N VAL A 44 -0.12 8.08 9.29
CA VAL A 44 -0.50 7.54 7.97
C VAL A 44 -0.61 6.02 8.00
N ILE A 45 0.34 5.31 8.60
CA ILE A 45 0.28 3.84 8.71
C ILE A 45 -0.93 3.40 9.54
N ASN A 46 -1.25 4.11 10.62
CA ASN A 46 -2.45 3.83 11.41
C ASN A 46 -3.73 4.13 10.63
N ASP A 47 -3.77 5.22 9.86
CA ASP A 47 -4.92 5.57 9.02
C ASP A 47 -5.14 4.52 7.91
N VAL A 48 -4.06 3.99 7.31
CA VAL A 48 -4.13 2.85 6.37
C VAL A 48 -4.72 1.62 7.05
N ARG A 49 -4.20 1.23 8.23
CA ARG A 49 -4.72 0.09 8.99
C ARG A 49 -6.19 0.26 9.35
N ASN A 50 -6.57 1.43 9.85
CA ASN A 50 -7.95 1.75 10.21
C ASN A 50 -8.89 1.71 9.01
N SER A 51 -8.41 2.13 7.84
CA SER A 51 -9.20 2.12 6.60
C SER A 51 -9.54 0.71 6.11
N VAL A 52 -8.71 -0.30 6.43
CA VAL A 52 -8.92 -1.70 6.00
C VAL A 52 -9.39 -2.63 7.10
N LYS A 53 -9.32 -2.22 8.37
CA LYS A 53 -9.70 -3.02 9.53
C LYS A 53 -11.14 -3.53 9.38
N GLY A 54 -11.32 -4.84 9.57
CA GLY A 54 -12.61 -5.49 9.66
C GLY A 54 -13.09 -5.63 11.11
N LYS A 55 -14.26 -6.26 11.26
CA LYS A 55 -14.79 -6.63 12.59
C LYS A 55 -13.95 -7.70 13.30
N PRO A 56 -13.43 -8.74 12.61
CA PRO A 56 -12.68 -9.78 13.29
C PRO A 56 -11.37 -9.25 13.87
N GLU A 57 -11.09 -9.67 15.10
CA GLU A 57 -9.85 -9.43 15.80
C GLU A 57 -9.45 -10.74 16.48
N TYR A 58 -8.19 -11.13 16.34
CA TYR A 58 -7.68 -12.39 16.87
C TYR A 58 -6.56 -12.07 17.86
N ASP A 59 -6.77 -12.39 19.13
CA ASP A 59 -5.84 -12.10 20.22
C ASP A 59 -5.36 -10.63 20.26
N GLY A 60 -6.24 -9.68 19.96
CA GLY A 60 -5.90 -8.25 19.94
C GLY A 60 -5.21 -7.77 18.67
N ILE A 61 -5.11 -8.63 17.64
CA ILE A 61 -4.53 -8.29 16.34
C ILE A 61 -5.68 -8.09 15.35
N PRO A 62 -5.83 -6.89 14.75
CA PRO A 62 -6.90 -6.64 13.81
C PRO A 62 -6.70 -7.46 12.54
N MET A 63 -7.80 -7.96 11.98
CA MET A 63 -7.84 -8.56 10.65
C MET A 63 -8.51 -7.60 9.67
N MET A 64 -8.07 -7.63 8.41
CA MET A 64 -8.71 -6.90 7.34
C MET A 64 -10.17 -7.35 7.14
N SER A 65 -10.97 -6.45 6.59
CA SER A 65 -12.33 -6.78 6.13
C SER A 65 -12.30 -7.85 5.04
N ALA A 66 -13.40 -8.59 4.92
CA ALA A 66 -13.59 -9.51 3.80
C ALA A 66 -13.44 -8.76 2.45
N PRO A 67 -12.84 -9.40 1.43
CA PRO A 67 -12.73 -8.83 0.09
C PRO A 67 -14.07 -8.31 -0.44
N SER A 68 -14.07 -7.12 -1.03
CA SER A 68 -15.23 -6.58 -1.73
C SER A 68 -15.09 -6.76 -3.24
N LYS A 69 -16.22 -6.87 -3.96
CA LYS A 69 -16.29 -6.72 -5.41
C LYS A 69 -17.32 -5.63 -5.76
N PRO A 70 -16.95 -4.57 -6.52
CA PRO A 70 -15.61 -4.28 -7.01
C PRO A 70 -14.60 -4.06 -5.87
N PHE A 71 -13.31 -4.23 -6.16
CA PHE A 71 -12.27 -3.90 -5.20
C PHE A 71 -12.29 -2.40 -4.89
N THR A 72 -11.91 -2.07 -3.66
CA THR A 72 -11.81 -0.68 -3.19
C THR A 72 -10.37 -0.37 -2.81
N TYR A 73 -10.02 0.91 -2.85
CA TYR A 73 -8.63 1.36 -2.73
C TYR A 73 -8.50 2.53 -1.75
N ILE A 74 -7.31 2.66 -1.19
CA ILE A 74 -6.85 3.87 -0.51
C ILE A 74 -5.96 4.60 -1.49
N VAL A 75 -6.11 5.92 -1.60
CA VAL A 75 -5.14 6.76 -2.31
C VAL A 75 -4.30 7.49 -1.27
N LEU A 76 -2.99 7.28 -1.33
CA LEU A 76 -2.02 7.94 -0.47
C LEU A 76 -1.18 8.90 -1.31
N THR A 77 -1.35 10.19 -1.06
CA THR A 77 -0.59 11.26 -1.71
C THR A 77 0.70 11.54 -0.93
N LEU A 78 1.84 11.33 -1.57
CA LEU A 78 3.15 11.68 -1.05
C LEU A 78 3.51 13.08 -1.52
N LEU A 79 3.81 13.97 -0.60
CA LEU A 79 4.20 15.36 -0.84
C LEU A 79 5.70 15.51 -0.57
N ALA A 80 6.39 16.23 -1.46
CA ALA A 80 7.81 16.54 -1.31
C ALA A 80 8.12 17.90 -1.96
N LYS A 81 9.36 18.37 -1.80
CA LYS A 81 9.88 19.60 -2.41
C LYS A 81 11.09 19.34 -3.31
N ARG A 82 11.10 19.99 -4.47
CA ARG A 82 12.23 20.12 -5.40
C ARG A 82 12.20 21.52 -6.02
N GLY A 83 12.58 22.53 -5.25
CA GLY A 83 12.42 23.95 -5.61
C GLY A 83 10.97 24.44 -5.53
N ALA A 84 10.00 23.60 -5.89
CA ALA A 84 8.56 23.76 -5.70
C ALA A 84 7.94 22.52 -5.06
N ASP A 85 6.68 22.62 -4.64
CA ASP A 85 5.90 21.49 -4.14
C ASP A 85 5.62 20.49 -5.27
N VAL A 86 5.88 19.21 -4.99
CA VAL A 86 5.65 18.10 -5.91
C VAL A 86 4.91 16.98 -5.19
N SER A 87 4.19 16.16 -5.96
CA SER A 87 3.45 15.03 -5.38
C SER A 87 3.33 13.83 -6.31
N LEU A 88 3.18 12.66 -5.71
CA LEU A 88 2.74 11.42 -6.38
C LEU A 88 1.70 10.74 -5.50
N SER A 89 0.71 10.10 -6.10
CA SER A 89 -0.32 9.37 -5.38
C SER A 89 -0.17 7.88 -5.62
N VAL A 90 0.00 7.05 -4.59
CA VAL A 90 -0.04 5.57 -4.73
C VAL A 90 -1.43 5.04 -4.41
N ALA A 91 -1.84 3.97 -5.10
CA ALA A 91 -3.11 3.30 -4.85
C ALA A 91 -2.88 1.96 -4.15
N ILE A 92 -3.53 1.77 -3.01
CA ILE A 92 -3.38 0.58 -2.15
C ILE A 92 -4.71 -0.19 -2.13
N ASN A 93 -4.71 -1.45 -2.55
CA ASN A 93 -5.89 -2.31 -2.55
C ASN A 93 -6.31 -2.66 -1.11
N LYS A 94 -7.57 -2.37 -0.75
CA LYS A 94 -8.10 -2.60 0.61
C LYS A 94 -8.29 -4.07 0.97
N THR A 95 -8.17 -4.98 0.01
CA THR A 95 -8.32 -6.43 0.20
C THR A 95 -7.05 -7.10 0.70
N ASN A 96 -5.87 -6.61 0.28
CA ASN A 96 -4.58 -7.25 0.56
C ASN A 96 -3.44 -6.24 0.87
N LEU A 97 -3.73 -4.95 0.90
CA LEU A 97 -2.77 -3.85 1.05
C LEU A 97 -1.73 -3.76 -0.08
N TYR A 98 -1.98 -4.33 -1.26
CA TYR A 98 -1.02 -4.28 -2.37
C TYR A 98 -1.07 -2.88 -2.99
N ILE A 99 0.09 -2.26 -3.20
CA ILE A 99 0.17 -1.12 -4.11
C ILE A 99 -0.02 -1.68 -5.53
N VAL A 100 -0.97 -1.13 -6.26
CA VAL A 100 -1.36 -1.59 -7.61
C VAL A 100 -0.92 -0.60 -8.70
N GLY A 101 -0.43 0.56 -8.30
CA GLY A 101 0.00 1.62 -9.21
C GLY A 101 0.19 2.95 -8.51
N TYR A 102 0.54 3.96 -9.29
CA TYR A 102 0.66 5.35 -8.84
C TYR A 102 0.19 6.33 -9.90
N ALA A 103 -0.10 7.56 -9.50
CA ALA A 103 -0.48 8.66 -10.38
C ALA A 103 0.40 9.88 -10.15
N ASP A 104 0.72 10.54 -11.26
CA ASP A 104 1.38 11.83 -11.34
C ASP A 104 0.46 12.82 -12.05
N GLU A 105 -0.11 13.76 -11.27
CA GLU A 105 -0.98 14.79 -11.82
C GLU A 105 -0.24 15.77 -12.73
N SER A 106 1.06 15.98 -12.50
CA SER A 106 1.84 16.96 -13.29
C SER A 106 2.02 16.50 -14.73
N THR A 107 2.08 15.19 -14.95
CA THR A 107 2.16 14.59 -16.30
C THR A 107 0.81 14.08 -16.78
N ARG A 108 -0.22 14.18 -15.93
CA ARG A 108 -1.56 13.63 -16.16
C ARG A 108 -1.54 12.13 -16.47
N LYS A 109 -0.67 11.37 -15.80
CA LYS A 109 -0.53 9.92 -16.01
C LYS A 109 -0.85 9.12 -14.75
N ALA A 110 -1.47 7.95 -14.94
CA ALA A 110 -1.61 6.91 -13.94
C ALA A 110 -0.95 5.63 -14.45
N PHE A 111 -0.02 5.09 -13.69
CA PHE A 111 0.77 3.91 -14.00
C PHE A 111 0.29 2.73 -13.14
N PHE A 112 0.02 1.60 -13.78
CA PHE A 112 -0.49 0.39 -13.12
C PHE A 112 0.43 -0.79 -13.39
N PHE A 113 0.64 -1.66 -12.40
CA PHE A 113 1.35 -2.92 -12.63
C PHE A 113 0.61 -3.80 -13.65
N ASP A 114 1.36 -4.61 -14.41
CA ASP A 114 0.79 -5.49 -15.45
C ASP A 114 -0.21 -6.51 -14.88
N ASP A 115 0.00 -6.93 -13.63
CA ASP A 115 -0.84 -7.86 -12.88
C ASP A 115 -2.05 -7.19 -12.19
N SER A 116 -2.22 -5.88 -12.39
CA SER A 116 -3.21 -5.04 -11.69
C SER A 116 -4.17 -4.33 -12.65
N LYS A 117 -4.38 -4.88 -13.86
CA LYS A 117 -5.24 -4.30 -14.91
C LYS A 117 -6.69 -4.07 -14.46
N ASP A 118 -7.26 -4.95 -13.63
CA ASP A 118 -8.63 -4.79 -13.12
C ASP A 118 -8.79 -3.54 -12.21
N ALA A 119 -7.68 -3.04 -11.67
CA ALA A 119 -7.63 -1.87 -10.82
C ALA A 119 -7.83 -0.56 -11.63
N GLU A 120 -7.57 -0.62 -12.93
CA GLU A 120 -7.64 0.51 -13.86
C GLU A 120 -9.04 1.14 -13.96
N ALA A 121 -10.09 0.34 -13.81
CA ALA A 121 -11.47 0.79 -13.94
C ALA A 121 -12.02 1.51 -12.68
N SER A 122 -11.34 1.38 -11.54
CA SER A 122 -11.91 1.69 -10.22
C SER A 122 -11.05 2.59 -9.33
N ILE A 123 -9.80 2.88 -9.72
CA ILE A 123 -8.88 3.73 -8.96
C ILE A 123 -8.92 5.16 -9.50
N PHE A 124 -8.83 6.12 -8.59
CA PHE A 124 -8.90 7.55 -8.84
C PHE A 124 -10.24 8.09 -9.41
N PRO A 125 -11.43 7.67 -8.93
CA PRO A 125 -12.67 8.39 -9.23
C PRO A 125 -12.51 9.90 -8.95
N GLY A 126 -12.76 10.72 -9.98
CA GLY A 126 -12.52 12.17 -9.97
C GLY A 126 -11.25 12.63 -10.70
N ARG A 127 -10.29 11.73 -10.99
CA ARG A 127 -9.11 11.99 -11.85
C ARG A 127 -9.27 11.33 -13.22
N VAL A 128 -10.50 11.39 -13.75
CA VAL A 128 -10.99 10.74 -14.99
C VAL A 128 -10.21 11.17 -16.24
N GLN A 129 -9.38 12.20 -16.13
CA GLN A 129 -8.59 12.78 -17.20
C GLN A 129 -7.11 12.32 -17.21
N LEU A 130 -6.72 11.38 -16.36
CA LEU A 130 -5.37 10.82 -16.42
C LEU A 130 -5.24 9.81 -17.56
N MET A 131 -4.19 9.96 -18.36
CA MET A 131 -3.77 8.94 -19.31
C MET A 131 -3.23 7.73 -18.55
N LYS A 132 -3.77 6.56 -18.89
CA LYS A 132 -3.44 5.32 -18.18
C LYS A 132 -2.32 4.59 -18.89
N VAL A 133 -1.38 4.08 -18.11
CA VAL A 133 -0.19 3.38 -18.59
C VAL A 133 -0.06 2.08 -17.83
N ILE A 134 -0.07 0.95 -18.56
CA ILE A 134 0.24 -0.35 -17.98
C ILE A 134 1.76 -0.54 -18.05
N LEU A 135 2.37 -0.75 -16.89
CA LEU A 135 3.79 -1.02 -16.75
C LEU A 135 4.10 -2.42 -17.29
N LYS A 136 5.27 -2.59 -17.90
CA LYS A 136 5.80 -3.92 -18.26
C LYS A 136 6.51 -4.58 -17.08
N ILE A 137 6.00 -4.34 -15.87
CA ILE A 137 6.58 -4.75 -14.58
C ILE A 137 5.42 -5.27 -13.73
N GLY A 138 5.57 -6.45 -13.12
CA GLY A 138 4.64 -6.95 -12.11
C GLY A 138 4.86 -6.29 -10.74
N GLY A 139 3.87 -6.40 -9.85
CA GLY A 139 3.95 -5.86 -8.48
C GLY A 139 4.82 -6.69 -7.53
N GLY A 140 5.32 -7.85 -7.97
CA GLY A 140 6.15 -8.74 -7.17
C GLY A 140 7.60 -8.26 -7.03
N TYR A 141 8.22 -8.54 -5.88
CA TYR A 141 9.61 -8.13 -5.62
C TYR A 141 10.61 -8.67 -6.64
N GLY A 142 10.41 -9.87 -7.21
CA GLY A 142 11.31 -10.43 -8.21
C GLY A 142 11.44 -9.55 -9.47
N ASP A 143 10.31 -9.03 -9.97
CA ASP A 143 10.30 -8.15 -11.13
C ASP A 143 10.86 -6.76 -10.78
N LEU A 144 10.47 -6.22 -9.62
CA LEU A 144 10.96 -4.93 -9.14
C LEU A 144 12.48 -4.93 -8.95
N GLU A 145 13.05 -5.96 -8.33
CA GLU A 145 14.50 -6.09 -8.14
C GLU A 145 15.24 -6.22 -9.47
N LYS A 146 14.67 -6.97 -10.41
CA LYS A 146 15.24 -7.17 -11.75
C LYS A 146 15.31 -5.86 -12.51
N VAL A 147 14.22 -5.09 -12.53
CA VAL A 147 14.14 -3.83 -13.30
C VAL A 147 14.93 -2.71 -12.62
N SER A 148 14.83 -2.58 -11.30
CA SER A 148 15.57 -1.56 -10.55
C SER A 148 17.09 -1.81 -10.47
N ASN A 149 17.53 -3.05 -10.73
CA ASN A 149 18.87 -3.52 -10.40
C ASN A 149 19.25 -3.24 -8.93
N LEU A 150 18.25 -3.23 -8.04
CA LEU A 150 18.39 -3.01 -6.60
C LEU A 150 17.78 -4.19 -5.88
N LYS A 151 18.61 -4.92 -5.13
CA LYS A 151 18.11 -5.98 -4.25
C LYS A 151 17.41 -5.38 -3.05
N ARG A 152 16.26 -5.95 -2.67
CA ARG A 152 15.48 -5.51 -1.51
C ARG A 152 16.34 -5.50 -0.25
N ALA A 153 17.13 -6.55 -0.03
CA ALA A 153 18.06 -6.67 1.09
C ALA A 153 19.09 -5.51 1.18
N ASN A 154 19.38 -4.82 0.08
CA ASN A 154 20.35 -3.73 0.03
C ASN A 154 19.70 -2.34 0.18
N MET A 155 18.37 -2.26 0.18
CA MET A 155 17.63 -1.00 0.32
C MET A 155 17.85 -0.39 1.71
N LYS A 156 17.93 0.93 1.79
CA LYS A 156 17.82 1.65 3.07
C LYS A 156 16.36 2.06 3.32
N LEU A 157 15.68 1.38 4.24
CA LEU A 157 14.29 1.62 4.65
C LEU A 157 14.16 2.93 5.43
N THR A 158 14.20 4.06 4.73
CA THR A 158 14.04 5.39 5.31
C THR A 158 13.05 6.23 4.49
N LEU A 159 12.40 7.20 5.12
CA LEU A 159 11.53 8.14 4.41
C LEU A 159 12.32 9.06 3.45
N ASP A 160 13.61 9.29 3.72
CA ASP A 160 14.49 10.03 2.79
C ASP A 160 14.70 9.27 1.49
N ASN A 161 14.79 7.94 1.54
CA ASN A 161 14.88 7.11 0.33
C ASN A 161 13.54 7.02 -0.42
N VAL A 162 12.41 7.02 0.28
CA VAL A 162 11.08 7.17 -0.36
C VAL A 162 11.01 8.50 -1.10
N LYS A 163 11.39 9.60 -0.43
CA LYS A 163 11.43 10.94 -1.04
C LYS A 163 12.37 10.99 -2.25
N SER A 164 13.60 10.52 -2.09
CA SER A 164 14.62 10.60 -3.14
C SER A 164 14.19 9.83 -4.39
N SER A 165 13.63 8.63 -4.22
CA SER A 165 13.12 7.83 -5.35
C SER A 165 11.87 8.44 -6.00
N LEU A 166 10.96 9.03 -5.22
CA LEU A 166 9.84 9.81 -5.75
C LEU A 166 10.32 10.96 -6.66
N LEU A 167 11.32 11.72 -6.19
CA LEU A 167 11.85 12.87 -6.93
C LEU A 167 12.55 12.49 -8.24
N LEU A 168 12.99 11.23 -8.38
CA LEU A 168 13.59 10.73 -9.62
C LEU A 168 12.56 10.49 -10.72
N ILE A 169 11.29 10.27 -10.38
CA ILE A 169 10.24 9.95 -11.37
C ILE A 169 9.17 11.03 -11.52
N GLN A 170 9.02 11.91 -10.53
CA GLN A 170 7.99 12.94 -10.56
C GLN A 170 8.25 13.95 -11.69
N GLY A 171 7.21 14.20 -12.49
CA GLY A 171 7.21 15.13 -13.62
C GLY A 171 7.76 14.54 -14.92
N LYS A 172 8.16 13.26 -14.92
CA LYS A 172 8.74 12.59 -16.09
C LYS A 172 7.69 11.91 -16.96
N ALA A 173 7.87 12.00 -18.28
CA ALA A 173 6.93 11.45 -19.26
C ALA A 173 6.99 9.92 -19.34
N GLY A 174 8.07 9.31 -18.88
CA GLY A 174 8.26 7.86 -18.84
C GLY A 174 8.97 7.27 -20.06
N ASP A 175 9.46 8.12 -20.96
CA ASP A 175 10.31 7.75 -22.10
C ASP A 175 11.79 8.07 -21.84
N GLU A 176 12.10 8.69 -20.70
CA GLU A 176 13.47 9.05 -20.34
C GLU A 176 14.32 7.82 -20.03
N SER A 177 15.59 7.87 -20.46
CA SER A 177 16.56 6.81 -20.18
C SER A 177 16.66 6.54 -18.67
N GLY A 178 16.49 5.28 -18.28
CA GLY A 178 16.55 4.84 -16.88
C GLY A 178 15.27 5.04 -16.08
N PHE A 179 14.20 5.57 -16.68
CA PHE A 179 12.93 5.80 -15.97
C PHE A 179 12.35 4.52 -15.35
N ASP A 180 12.32 3.40 -16.09
CA ASP A 180 11.80 2.12 -15.56
C ASP A 180 12.56 1.66 -14.31
N LYS A 181 13.88 1.87 -14.27
CA LYS A 181 14.73 1.54 -13.13
C LYS A 181 14.38 2.40 -11.91
N ASP A 182 14.26 3.71 -12.11
CA ASP A 182 13.91 4.65 -11.05
C ASP A 182 12.48 4.41 -10.55
N GLN A 183 11.55 4.09 -11.46
CA GLN A 183 10.17 3.76 -11.18
C GLN A 183 10.03 2.47 -10.36
N ALA A 184 10.72 1.39 -10.76
CA ALA A 184 10.76 0.14 -10.01
C ALA A 184 11.36 0.37 -8.60
N SER A 185 12.40 1.20 -8.49
CA SER A 185 13.01 1.57 -7.21
C SER A 185 12.02 2.30 -6.30
N PHE A 186 11.32 3.32 -6.81
CA PHE A 186 10.29 4.06 -6.08
C PHE A 186 9.18 3.13 -5.60
N LEU A 187 8.63 2.31 -6.49
CA LEU A 187 7.55 1.39 -6.16
C LEU A 187 7.96 0.40 -5.06
N MET A 188 9.20 -0.13 -5.13
CA MET A 188 9.72 -1.00 -4.08
C MET A 188 9.84 -0.27 -2.73
N TYR A 189 10.32 0.97 -2.71
CA TYR A 189 10.35 1.78 -1.47
C TYR A 189 8.96 2.08 -0.93
N ALA A 190 7.99 2.42 -1.79
CA ALA A 190 6.62 2.68 -1.40
C ALA A 190 5.92 1.43 -0.83
N ILE A 191 6.13 0.26 -1.44
CA ILE A 191 5.58 -1.01 -0.96
C ILE A 191 6.15 -1.34 0.43
N GLN A 192 7.46 -1.28 0.61
CA GLN A 192 8.09 -1.50 1.92
C GLN A 192 7.56 -0.52 2.99
N ALA A 193 7.44 0.76 2.62
CA ALA A 193 7.03 1.80 3.56
C ALA A 193 5.57 1.68 3.98
N PHE A 194 4.65 1.45 3.04
CA PHE A 194 3.22 1.61 3.29
C PHE A 194 2.48 0.27 3.36
N SER A 195 2.73 -0.65 2.43
CA SER A 195 2.12 -1.98 2.45
C SER A 195 2.71 -2.83 3.56
N GLU A 196 4.02 -3.03 3.57
CA GLU A 196 4.68 -3.87 4.59
C GLU A 196 4.70 -3.18 5.96
N GLY A 197 4.89 -1.86 6.00
CA GLY A 197 4.74 -1.07 7.22
C GLY A 197 3.34 -1.19 7.84
N ALA A 198 2.26 -1.24 7.04
CA ALA A 198 0.92 -1.46 7.56
C ALA A 198 0.72 -2.90 8.06
N ARG A 199 1.24 -3.91 7.35
CA ARG A 199 1.15 -5.33 7.75
C ARG A 199 1.94 -5.63 9.00
N PHE A 200 3.14 -5.05 9.15
CA PHE A 200 4.09 -5.38 10.20
C PHE A 200 4.60 -4.14 10.93
N LYS A 201 4.36 -4.09 12.24
CA LYS A 201 4.95 -3.10 13.15
C LYS A 201 6.48 -3.16 13.13
N TYR A 202 7.07 -4.34 12.91
CA TYR A 202 8.51 -4.49 12.79
C TYR A 202 9.09 -3.68 11.61
N VAL A 203 8.45 -3.76 10.44
CA VAL A 203 8.85 -3.01 9.24
C VAL A 203 8.60 -1.52 9.42
N GLN A 204 7.44 -1.12 9.97
CA GLN A 204 7.18 0.27 10.37
C GLN A 204 8.28 0.82 11.29
N ASN A 205 8.74 0.01 12.25
CA ASN A 205 9.76 0.41 13.21
C ASN A 205 11.17 0.55 12.60
N LYS A 206 11.47 -0.14 11.49
CA LYS A 206 12.69 0.12 10.69
C LYS A 206 12.66 1.54 10.10
N PHE A 207 11.55 1.95 9.47
CA PHE A 207 11.39 3.31 8.95
C PHE A 207 11.44 4.38 10.04
N ASN A 208 10.98 4.05 11.25
CA ASN A 208 11.04 4.93 12.42
C ASN A 208 12.42 5.06 13.06
N GLY A 209 13.40 4.25 12.63
CA GLY A 209 14.71 4.12 13.29
C GLY A 209 14.63 3.51 14.69
N ASN A 210 13.53 2.81 15.03
CA ASN A 210 13.34 2.15 16.33
C ASN A 210 13.97 0.75 16.38
N VAL A 211 14.35 0.20 15.22
CA VAL A 211 15.04 -1.09 15.09
C VAL A 211 16.42 -0.81 14.51
N PRO A 212 17.49 -1.43 15.03
CA PRO A 212 18.84 -1.25 14.51
C PRO A 212 18.96 -1.59 13.03
N GLY A 213 19.76 -0.79 12.32
CA GLY A 213 20.02 -0.93 10.89
C GLY A 213 18.84 -0.48 10.02
N SER A 214 19.14 0.22 8.93
CA SER A 214 18.14 0.67 7.97
C SER A 214 17.87 -0.33 6.85
N GLN A 215 18.66 -1.40 6.73
CA GLN A 215 18.45 -2.42 5.70
C GLN A 215 17.42 -3.48 6.13
N PRO A 216 16.66 -4.07 5.19
CA PRO A 216 15.87 -5.26 5.43
C PRO A 216 16.77 -6.38 5.91
N ASP A 217 16.58 -6.79 7.15
CA ASP A 217 17.24 -7.96 7.69
C ASP A 217 16.45 -9.23 7.33
N TYR A 218 16.96 -10.39 7.76
CA TYR A 218 16.30 -11.66 7.48
C TYR A 218 14.90 -11.76 8.08
N LYS A 219 14.63 -11.07 9.20
CA LYS A 219 13.31 -11.03 9.81
C LYS A 219 12.31 -10.26 8.95
N VAL A 220 12.70 -9.12 8.39
CA VAL A 220 11.88 -8.36 7.43
C VAL A 220 11.41 -9.25 6.28
N SER A 221 12.35 -9.88 5.57
CA SER A 221 12.02 -10.76 4.43
C SER A 221 11.17 -11.97 4.85
N SER A 222 11.47 -12.57 6.01
CA SER A 222 10.71 -13.72 6.52
C SER A 222 9.27 -13.36 6.86
N LEU A 223 9.03 -12.17 7.42
CA LEU A 223 7.68 -11.69 7.75
C LEU A 223 6.87 -11.43 6.47
N GLU A 224 7.44 -10.68 5.53
CA GLU A 224 6.81 -10.31 4.26
C GLU A 224 6.36 -11.57 3.47
N ASN A 225 7.26 -12.54 3.34
CA ASN A 225 6.97 -13.80 2.63
C ASN A 225 5.97 -14.70 3.38
N SER A 226 5.74 -14.47 4.67
CA SER A 226 4.90 -15.34 5.52
C SER A 226 3.62 -14.66 5.98
N TRP A 227 3.25 -13.48 5.46
CA TRP A 227 2.08 -12.75 5.94
C TRP A 227 0.78 -13.56 5.89
N GLN A 228 0.55 -14.30 4.79
CA GLN A 228 -0.61 -15.18 4.66
C GLN A 228 -0.55 -16.40 5.62
N PRO A 229 0.55 -17.18 5.67
CA PRO A 229 0.72 -18.23 6.68
C PRO A 229 0.54 -17.74 8.12
N ILE A 230 1.10 -16.58 8.47
CA ILE A 230 0.95 -15.93 9.78
C ILE A 230 -0.53 -15.65 10.05
N SER A 231 -1.22 -15.02 9.09
CA SER A 231 -2.64 -14.66 9.24
C SER A 231 -3.54 -15.89 9.43
N LYS A 232 -3.28 -16.96 8.68
CA LYS A 232 -3.98 -18.24 8.83
C LYS A 232 -3.69 -18.89 10.18
N GLY A 233 -2.42 -18.94 10.57
CA GLY A 233 -2.00 -19.53 11.84
C GLY A 233 -2.64 -18.83 13.04
N VAL A 234 -2.63 -17.49 13.06
CA VAL A 234 -3.23 -16.69 14.13
C VAL A 234 -4.75 -16.88 14.19
N LYS A 235 -5.45 -16.84 13.04
CA LYS A 235 -6.91 -17.10 13.01
C LYS A 235 -7.28 -18.47 13.58
N MET A 236 -6.49 -19.49 13.26
CA MET A 236 -6.74 -20.88 13.66
C MET A 236 -6.20 -21.22 15.05
N ALA A 237 -5.58 -20.26 15.74
CA ALA A 237 -4.98 -20.51 17.04
C ALA A 237 -6.03 -20.88 18.07
N THR A 238 -5.73 -21.87 18.92
CA THR A 238 -6.58 -22.26 20.05
C THR A 238 -5.81 -22.06 21.34
N LYS A 239 -6.38 -21.33 22.30
CA LYS A 239 -5.68 -20.92 23.53
C LYS A 239 -4.31 -20.30 23.23
N ARG A 240 -4.24 -19.44 22.21
CA ARG A 240 -3.03 -18.76 21.71
C ARG A 240 -1.93 -19.66 21.14
N LYS A 241 -2.17 -20.96 21.00
CA LYS A 241 -1.23 -21.88 20.33
C LYS A 241 -1.57 -22.00 18.85
N LEU A 242 -0.57 -21.85 18.00
CA LEU A 242 -0.73 -22.07 16.56
C LEU A 242 -0.94 -23.57 16.28
N PRO A 243 -1.80 -23.94 15.32
CA PRO A 243 -2.02 -25.35 14.97
C PRO A 243 -0.77 -26.00 14.37
N THR A 244 0.07 -25.21 13.71
CA THR A 244 1.37 -25.63 13.18
C THR A 244 2.35 -24.51 13.47
N PRO A 245 3.49 -24.80 14.13
CA PRO A 245 4.53 -23.79 14.35
C PRO A 245 5.02 -23.21 13.02
N LEU A 246 5.18 -21.89 12.97
CA LEU A 246 5.74 -21.20 11.81
C LEU A 246 7.26 -21.14 11.93
N VAL A 247 7.96 -21.41 10.84
CA VAL A 247 9.41 -21.28 10.78
C VAL A 247 9.73 -19.96 10.09
N LEU A 248 10.09 -18.96 10.89
CA LEU A 248 10.51 -17.63 10.48
C LEU A 248 12.01 -17.44 10.73
N ALA A 249 12.50 -16.21 10.56
CA ALA A 249 13.87 -15.82 10.86
C ALA A 249 13.94 -14.70 11.90
N TYR A 250 14.96 -14.77 12.76
CA TYR A 250 15.44 -13.62 13.54
C TYR A 250 16.22 -12.65 12.64
N PRO A 251 16.51 -11.41 13.10
CA PRO A 251 17.21 -10.41 12.29
C PRO A 251 18.56 -10.88 11.74
N ILE A 252 19.28 -11.72 12.50
CA ILE A 252 20.59 -12.26 12.10
C ILE A 252 20.50 -13.50 11.18
N GLY A 253 19.28 -13.93 10.80
CA GLY A 253 19.07 -15.08 9.92
C GLY A 253 18.95 -16.43 10.63
N SER A 254 19.14 -16.47 11.95
CA SER A 254 18.88 -17.70 12.71
C SER A 254 17.39 -18.05 12.70
N ARG A 255 17.11 -19.35 12.77
CA ARG A 255 15.75 -19.89 12.77
C ARG A 255 14.95 -19.37 13.96
N TRP A 256 13.74 -18.88 13.70
CA TRP A 256 12.76 -18.49 14.69
C TRP A 256 11.52 -19.36 14.56
N GLN A 257 11.30 -20.27 15.50
CA GLN A 257 10.11 -21.13 15.51
C GLN A 257 9.03 -20.48 16.37
N VAL A 258 7.98 -19.98 15.73
CA VAL A 258 6.82 -19.36 16.38
C VAL A 258 5.79 -20.45 16.64
N ALA A 259 5.47 -20.73 17.90
CA ALA A 259 4.47 -21.72 18.28
C ALA A 259 3.19 -21.07 18.85
N THR A 260 3.27 -19.80 19.23
CA THR A 260 2.17 -19.07 19.88
C THR A 260 1.93 -17.71 19.24
N VAL A 261 0.73 -17.17 19.44
CA VAL A 261 0.36 -15.84 18.95
C VAL A 261 1.17 -14.75 19.66
N ASP A 262 1.47 -14.92 20.96
CA ASP A 262 2.18 -13.91 21.76
C ASP A 262 3.61 -13.66 21.26
N GLU A 263 4.27 -14.66 20.68
CA GLU A 263 5.61 -14.51 20.10
C GLU A 263 5.65 -13.59 18.88
N ILE A 264 4.63 -13.63 18.02
CA ILE A 264 4.59 -12.90 16.75
C ILE A 264 3.77 -11.61 16.81
N LYS A 265 2.82 -11.51 17.76
CA LYS A 265 1.93 -10.36 17.96
C LYS A 265 2.65 -9.00 18.01
N PRO A 266 3.82 -8.84 18.66
CA PRO A 266 4.52 -7.55 18.70
C PRO A 266 4.95 -7.05 17.31
N ASP A 267 5.17 -7.96 16.36
CA ASP A 267 5.63 -7.62 15.02
C ASP A 267 4.48 -7.36 14.03
N ILE A 268 3.25 -7.79 14.36
CA ILE A 268 2.10 -7.69 13.46
C ILE A 268 1.34 -6.37 13.64
N GLY A 269 1.07 -5.69 12.53
CA GLY A 269 0.21 -4.52 12.42
C GLY A 269 -1.21 -4.85 11.95
N MET A 270 -1.36 -5.78 11.00
CA MET A 270 -2.65 -6.14 10.39
C MET A 270 -2.60 -7.56 9.80
N LEU A 271 -3.62 -8.39 10.06
CA LEU A 271 -3.75 -9.73 9.46
C LEU A 271 -4.51 -9.66 8.13
N LEU A 272 -4.09 -10.48 7.17
CA LEU A 272 -4.83 -10.72 5.94
C LEU A 272 -6.16 -11.41 6.26
N TYR A 273 -7.24 -11.02 5.56
CA TYR A 273 -8.48 -11.78 5.61
C TYR A 273 -8.27 -13.17 5.01
N VAL A 274 -8.58 -14.20 5.80
CA VAL A 274 -8.46 -15.61 5.40
C VAL A 274 -9.81 -16.28 5.60
N ILE A 275 -10.23 -17.11 4.65
CA ILE A 275 -11.47 -17.91 4.71
C ILE A 275 -11.34 -19.07 5.69
#